data_AF-A0A932HJ23-F1
#
_entry.id   AF-A0A932HJ23-F1
#
_cell.length_a   1.000
_cell.length_b   1.000
_cell.length_c   1.000
_cell.angle_alpha   90.00
_cell.angle_beta   90.00
_cell.angle_gamma   90.00
#
_symmetry.space_group_name_H-M   'P 1'
#
loop_
_entity.id
_entity.type
_entity.pdbx_description
1 polymer ?
#
loop_
_entity_poly.entity_id
_entity_poly.type
_entity_poly.pdbx_seq_one_letter_code
_entity_poly.pdbx_strand_id
1 'polypeptide(L)' 'MPVDRKDPHERAKRLARLIVGDIVLYNQDKIAEGIKNDTLFQVLEKELEVGRKYYEK' A
#
# COMPACT_ATOMS: atom_id res chain seq x y z
N MET A 1 6.06 23.19 15.06
CA MET A 1 6.71 23.43 13.75
C MET A 1 5.64 23.41 12.68
N PRO A 2 5.51 24.44 11.83
CA PRO A 2 4.61 24.36 10.69
C PRO A 2 5.23 23.36 9.71
N VAL A 3 4.62 22.18 9.59
CA VAL A 3 4.98 21.21 8.56
C VAL A 3 4.63 21.84 7.22
N ASP A 4 5.66 22.29 6.51
CA ASP A 4 5.51 22.93 5.21
C ASP A 4 4.81 21.92 4.29
N ARG A 5 3.68 22.31 3.70
CA ARG A 5 2.77 21.41 2.96
C ARG A 5 3.38 20.83 1.67
N LYS A 6 4.70 21.03 1.44
CA LYS A 6 5.43 20.76 0.20
C LYS A 6 6.52 19.69 0.32
N ASP A 7 6.71 19.05 1.47
CA ASP A 7 7.69 17.97 1.57
C ASP A 7 7.37 16.82 0.59
N PRO A 8 8.26 16.51 -0.36
CA PRO A 8 8.05 15.43 -1.34
C PRO A 8 7.89 14.08 -0.64
N HIS A 9 8.54 13.88 0.51
CA HIS A 9 8.35 12.70 1.35
C HIS A 9 6.92 12.57 1.91
N GLU A 10 6.29 13.67 2.32
CA GLU A 10 4.92 13.65 2.83
C GLU A 10 3.89 13.41 1.70
N ARG A 11 4.17 13.91 0.49
CA ARG A 11 3.37 13.58 -0.70
C ARG A 11 3.49 12.10 -1.05
N ALA A 12 4.70 11.56 -1.06
CA ALA A 12 4.96 10.16 -1.33
C ALA A 12 4.28 9.24 -0.28
N LYS A 13 4.35 9.59 1.02
CA LYS A 13 3.63 8.88 2.09
C LYS A 13 2.11 8.91 1.90
N ARG A 14 1.54 10.03 1.46
CA ARG A 14 0.09 10.10 1.15
C ARG A 14 -0.28 9.17 0.00
N LEU A 15 0.53 9.16 -1.06
CA LEU A 15 0.34 8.28 -2.21
C LEU A 15 0.42 6.80 -1.81
N ALA A 16 1.44 6.42 -1.04
CA ALA A 16 1.57 5.07 -0.51
C ALA A 16 0.35 4.64 0.32
N ARG A 17 -0.20 5.53 1.16
CA ARG A 17 -1.41 5.25 1.94
C ARG A 17 -2.65 5.03 1.07
N LEU A 18 -2.81 5.80 -0.01
CA LEU A 18 -3.92 5.62 -0.94
C LEU A 18 -3.81 4.27 -1.66
N ILE A 19 -2.63 3.96 -2.20
CA ILE A 19 -2.35 2.69 -2.88
C ILE A 19 -2.64 1.49 -1.95
N VAL A 20 -2.14 1.53 -0.71
CA VAL A 20 -2.40 0.47 0.27
C VAL A 20 -3.88 0.40 0.63
N GLY A 21 -4.56 1.56 0.73
CA GLY A 21 -6.00 1.63 0.96
C GLY A 21 -6.80 0.94 -0.15
N ASP A 22 -6.44 1.17 -1.42
CA ASP A 22 -7.06 0.51 -2.56
C ASP A 22 -6.78 -1.00 -2.54
N ILE A 23 -5.53 -1.40 -2.29
CA ILE A 23 -5.17 -2.82 -2.19
C ILE A 23 -6.02 -3.51 -1.12
N VAL A 24 -6.15 -2.91 0.06
CA VAL A 24 -6.97 -3.45 1.15
C VAL A 24 -8.43 -3.50 0.74
N LEU A 25 -8.98 -2.43 0.18
CA LEU A 25 -10.40 -2.34 -0.18
C LEU A 25 -10.80 -3.41 -1.21
N TYR A 26 -9.94 -3.69 -2.18
CA TYR A 26 -10.22 -4.67 -3.25
C TYR A 26 -9.80 -6.10 -2.92
N ASN A 27 -8.93 -6.31 -1.93
CA ASN A 27 -8.40 -7.63 -1.60
C ASN A 27 -8.70 -8.04 -0.16
N GLN A 28 -9.77 -7.52 0.45
CA GLN A 28 -10.16 -7.87 1.83
C GLN A 28 -10.27 -9.39 2.04
N ASP A 29 -10.89 -10.12 1.10
CA ASP A 29 -11.00 -11.57 1.17
C ASP A 29 -9.64 -12.27 1.10
N LYS A 30 -8.77 -11.86 0.17
CA LYS A 30 -7.40 -12.41 0.08
C LYS A 30 -6.58 -12.08 1.32
N ILE A 31 -6.76 -10.91 1.92
CA ILE A 31 -6.06 -10.50 3.14
C ILE A 31 -6.53 -11.38 4.30
N ALA A 32 -7.84 -11.59 4.44
CA ALA A 32 -8.37 -12.48 5.47
C ALA A 32 -7.85 -13.91 5.28
N GLU A 33 -7.82 -14.42 4.05
CA GLU A 33 -7.28 -15.74 3.73
C GLU A 33 -5.77 -15.81 3.97
N GLY A 34 -5.02 -14.78 3.58
CA GLY A 34 -3.58 -14.67 3.76
C GLY A 34 -3.16 -14.53 5.22
N ILE A 35 -3.93 -13.82 6.04
CA ILE A 35 -3.72 -13.77 7.49
C ILE A 35 -4.00 -15.14 8.10
N LYS A 36 -5.09 -15.80 7.67
CA LYS A 36 -5.49 -17.10 8.20
C LYS A 36 -4.50 -18.22 7.85
N ASN A 37 -3.88 -18.14 6.67
CA ASN A 37 -2.93 -19.14 6.18
C ASN A 37 -1.46 -18.73 6.34
N ASP A 38 -1.18 -17.59 6.97
CA ASP A 38 0.17 -17.00 7.10
C ASP A 38 0.87 -16.72 5.73
N THR A 39 0.08 -16.53 4.68
CA THR A 39 0.54 -16.26 3.30
C THR A 39 0.27 -14.82 2.86
N LEU A 40 -0.04 -13.91 3.79
CA LEU A 40 -0.44 -12.52 3.51
C LEU A 40 0.46 -11.81 2.50
N PHE A 41 1.79 -11.89 2.68
CA PHE A 41 2.74 -11.24 1.77
C PHE A 41 2.84 -11.91 0.40
N GLN A 42 2.58 -13.22 0.30
CA GLN A 42 2.56 -13.94 -0.97
C GLN A 42 1.29 -13.62 -1.76
N VAL A 43 0.13 -13.61 -1.10
CA VAL A 43 -1.15 -13.32 -1.78
C VAL A 43 -1.27 -11.86 -2.20
N LEU A 44 -0.55 -10.95 -1.53
CA LEU A 44 -0.45 -9.53 -1.86
C LEU A 44 0.82 -9.17 -2.65
N GLU A 45 1.67 -10.13 -3.01
CA GLU A 45 2.97 -9.86 -3.65
C GLU A 45 2.80 -9.01 -4.91
N LYS A 46 1.85 -9.38 -5.75
CA LYS A 46 1.52 -8.69 -7.01
C LYS A 46 1.06 -7.25 -6.77
N GLU A 47 0.14 -7.08 -5.83
CA GLU A 47 -0.41 -5.78 -5.43
C GLU A 47 0.66 -4.86 -4.84
N LEU A 48 1.53 -5.40 -3.98
CA LEU A 48 2.65 -4.68 -3.39
C LEU A 48 3.69 -4.28 -4.45
N GLU A 49 3.98 -5.15 -5.42
CA GLU A 49 4.91 -4.86 -6.50
C GLU A 49 4.39 -3.76 -7.42
N VAL A 50 3.08 -3.78 -7.73
CA VAL A 50 2.41 -2.70 -8.46
C VAL A 50 2.45 -1.41 -7.66
N GLY A 51 2.10 -1.45 -6.37
CA GLY A 51 2.14 -0.29 -5.50
C GLY A 51 3.53 0.34 -5.38
N ARG A 52 4.57 -0.48 -5.34
CA ARG A 52 5.97 -0.04 -5.35
C ARG A 52 6.35 0.64 -6.66
N LYS A 53 5.96 0.07 -7.80
CA LYS A 53 6.14 0.69 -9.13
C LYS A 53 5.41 2.02 -9.26
N TYR A 54 4.23 2.18 -8.65
CA TYR A 54 3.51 3.46 -8.62
C TYR A 54 4.16 4.50 -7.71
N TYR A 55 4.82 4.06 -6.65
CA TYR A 55 5.54 4.94 -5.72
C TYR A 55 6.87 5.45 -6.30
N GLU A 56 7.58 4.60 -7.04
CA GLU A 56 8.87 4.95 -7.68
C GLU A 56 8.73 5.75 -8.98
N LYS A 57 7.49 6.01 -9.43
CA LYS A 57 7.17 6.75 -10.66
C LYS A 57 6.97 8.24 -10.39
#